data_AF-A0A0Q4J6E3-F1
#
_entry.id   AF-A0A0Q4J6E3-F1
#
_cell.length_a   1.000
_cell.length_b   1.000
_cell.length_c   1.000
_cell.angle_alpha   90.00
_cell.angle_beta   90.00
_cell.angle_gamma   90.00
#
_symmetry.space_group_name_H-M   'P 1'
#
loop_
_entity.id
_entity.type
_entity.pdbx_description
1 polymer ?
#
loop_
_entity_poly.entity_id
_entity_poly.type
_entity_poly.pdbx_seq_one_letter_code
_entity_poly.pdbx_strand_id
1 'polypeptide(L)'
;MKPRHLLILAATALLPAAAHAGFYSGDELYAVCTADKEGKDYFERSYECLGYISGAVDAFNTTREANKLKSCIPGGVTINELRTATVTYLSRNPIDRKKAASSQVFAATRKAWPCETPKKAPVKKKATRKKR
;
A
#
# COMPACT_ATOMS: atom_id res chain seq x y z
N MET A 1 -23.37 7.22 -53.16
CA MET A 1 -22.57 7.85 -52.07
C MET A 1 -22.44 6.82 -50.96
N LYS A 2 -21.24 6.23 -50.75
CA LYS A 2 -21.00 5.15 -49.77
C LYS A 2 -20.55 5.75 -48.43
N PRO A 3 -21.09 5.32 -47.28
CA PRO A 3 -20.75 5.88 -45.97
C PRO A 3 -19.36 5.39 -45.57
N ARG A 4 -18.35 6.24 -45.75
CA ARG A 4 -16.94 5.97 -45.43
C ARG A 4 -16.58 6.27 -43.96
N HIS A 5 -17.58 6.50 -43.12
CA HIS A 5 -17.42 6.94 -41.73
C HIS A 5 -17.67 5.83 -40.70
N LEU A 6 -18.16 4.64 -41.12
CA LEU A 6 -18.49 3.56 -40.17
C LEU A 6 -17.26 2.83 -39.59
N LEU A 7 -16.08 3.00 -40.19
CA LEU A 7 -14.85 2.30 -39.77
C LEU A 7 -14.05 3.03 -38.67
N ILE A 8 -14.33 4.30 -38.38
CA ILE A 8 -13.56 5.08 -37.39
C ILE A 8 -14.09 4.87 -35.96
N LEU A 9 -15.35 4.45 -35.79
CA LEU A 9 -15.94 4.23 -34.46
C LEU A 9 -15.41 2.98 -33.73
N ALA A 10 -14.80 2.02 -34.44
CA ALA A 10 -14.37 0.75 -33.83
C ALA A 10 -13.00 0.83 -33.12
N ALA A 11 -12.18 1.86 -33.40
CA ALA A 11 -10.80 1.92 -32.91
C ALA A 11 -10.63 2.54 -31.51
N THR A 12 -11.63 3.25 -30.99
CA THR A 12 -11.57 3.89 -29.66
C THR A 12 -11.99 2.98 -28.50
N ALA A 13 -12.59 1.81 -28.79
CA ALA A 13 -13.09 0.89 -27.76
C ALA A 13 -12.01 0.00 -27.11
N LEU A 14 -10.74 0.11 -27.54
CA LEU A 14 -9.62 -0.75 -27.08
C LEU A 14 -8.61 -0.03 -26.18
N LEU A 15 -8.93 1.17 -25.68
CA LEU A 15 -8.06 1.83 -24.69
C LEU A 15 -8.12 1.06 -23.37
N PRO A 16 -6.99 0.53 -22.86
CA PRO A 16 -6.98 -0.16 -21.59
C PRO A 16 -7.34 0.84 -20.48
N ALA A 17 -8.47 0.60 -19.82
CA ALA A 17 -8.81 1.34 -18.60
C ALA A 17 -7.80 0.95 -17.51
N ALA A 18 -7.29 1.94 -16.78
CA ALA A 18 -6.41 1.69 -15.65
C ALA A 18 -7.18 0.92 -14.56
N ALA A 19 -6.97 -0.40 -14.50
CA ALA A 19 -7.56 -1.26 -13.48
C ALA A 19 -7.02 -0.85 -12.09
N HIS A 20 -7.86 -0.16 -11.32
CA HIS A 20 -7.56 0.17 -9.93
C HIS A 20 -7.89 -1.04 -9.06
N ALA A 21 -6.90 -1.90 -8.80
CA ALA A 21 -7.06 -3.09 -7.98
C ALA A 21 -7.14 -2.82 -6.46
N GLY A 22 -7.21 -1.55 -6.03
CA GLY A 22 -7.31 -1.17 -4.62
C GLY A 22 -8.73 -0.70 -4.28
N PHE A 23 -9.24 -1.10 -3.11
CA PHE A 23 -10.53 -0.62 -2.59
C PHE A 23 -10.57 0.90 -2.38
N TYR A 24 -9.41 1.49 -2.04
CA TYR A 24 -9.20 2.92 -1.86
C TYR A 24 -7.93 3.33 -2.61
N SER A 25 -7.95 4.55 -3.15
CA SER A 25 -6.76 5.35 -3.43
C SER A 25 -6.24 5.99 -2.14
N GLY A 26 -4.95 6.36 -2.14
CA GLY A 26 -4.38 7.16 -1.06
C GLY A 26 -5.05 8.52 -0.87
N ASP A 27 -5.65 9.10 -1.93
CA ASP A 27 -6.44 10.33 -1.83
C ASP A 27 -7.72 10.10 -1.01
N GLU A 28 -8.46 9.03 -1.31
CA GLU A 28 -9.67 8.67 -0.56
C GLU A 28 -9.33 8.33 0.89
N LEU A 29 -8.28 7.53 1.13
CA LEU A 29 -7.85 7.22 2.49
C LEU A 29 -7.42 8.49 3.25
N TYR A 30 -6.70 9.40 2.59
CA TYR A 30 -6.30 10.66 3.22
C TYR A 30 -7.53 11.48 3.63
N ALA A 31 -8.50 11.64 2.72
CA ALA A 31 -9.73 12.36 3.00
C ALA A 31 -10.54 11.73 4.15
N VAL A 32 -10.65 10.40 4.21
CA VAL A 32 -11.31 9.70 5.32
C VAL A 32 -10.56 9.94 6.64
N CYS A 33 -9.24 9.82 6.63
CA CYS A 33 -8.41 9.98 7.81
C CYS A 33 -8.28 11.42 8.32
N THR A 34 -8.56 12.42 7.49
CA THR A 34 -8.54 13.84 7.85
C THR A 34 -9.94 14.45 7.84
N ALA A 35 -10.97 13.65 8.08
CA ALA A 35 -12.33 14.13 8.25
C ALA A 35 -12.40 15.23 9.32
N ASP A 36 -13.24 16.24 9.07
CA ASP A 36 -13.49 17.32 10.02
C ASP A 36 -14.08 16.77 11.32
N LYS A 37 -13.54 17.20 12.46
CA LYS A 37 -13.95 16.76 13.80
C LYS A 37 -15.36 17.19 14.17
N GLU A 38 -15.83 18.28 13.57
CA GLU A 38 -17.18 18.80 13.76
C GLU A 38 -18.17 18.20 12.76
N GLY A 39 -17.68 17.42 11.79
CA GLY A 39 -18.50 16.75 10.78
C GLY A 39 -19.38 15.66 11.39
N LYS A 40 -20.63 15.58 10.92
CA LYS A 40 -21.60 14.55 11.35
C LYS A 40 -21.16 13.12 11.07
N ASP A 41 -20.23 12.93 10.14
CA ASP A 41 -19.64 11.65 9.70
C ASP A 41 -18.24 11.42 10.31
N TYR A 42 -17.79 12.27 11.23
CA TYR A 42 -16.44 12.20 11.80
C TYR A 42 -16.16 10.86 12.48
N PHE A 43 -17.15 10.35 13.23
CA PHE A 43 -17.00 9.11 13.99
C PHE A 43 -16.80 7.93 13.04
N GLU A 44 -17.71 7.74 12.10
CA GLU A 44 -17.67 6.67 11.10
C GLU A 44 -16.37 6.71 10.30
N ARG A 45 -15.98 7.88 9.80
CA ARG A 45 -14.74 8.05 9.02
C ARG A 45 -13.49 7.83 9.83
N SER A 46 -13.52 8.18 11.11
CA SER A 46 -12.40 7.91 12.01
C SER A 46 -12.21 6.39 12.18
N TYR A 47 -13.27 5.62 12.41
CA TYR A 47 -13.18 4.16 12.52
C TYR A 47 -12.82 3.50 11.18
N GLU A 48 -13.36 3.99 10.07
CA GLU A 48 -13.00 3.54 8.73
C GLU A 48 -11.50 3.74 8.44
N CYS A 49 -10.96 4.92 8.76
CA CYS A 49 -9.53 5.22 8.67
C CYS A 49 -8.69 4.25 9.50
N LEU A 50 -9.04 4.07 10.79
CA LEU A 50 -8.30 3.19 11.69
C LEU A 50 -8.35 1.74 11.22
N GLY A 51 -9.53 1.24 10.84
CA GLY A 51 -9.73 -0.12 10.37
C GLY A 51 -8.99 -0.43 9.06
N TYR A 52 -9.00 0.50 8.11
CA TYR A 52 -8.26 0.33 6.87
C TYR A 52 -6.75 0.26 7.13
N ILE A 53 -6.22 1.18 7.94
CA ILE A 53 -4.79 1.25 8.25
C ILE A 53 -4.35 0.01 9.03
N SER A 54 -5.09 -0.41 10.06
CA SER A 54 -4.75 -1.61 10.82
C SER A 54 -4.79 -2.86 9.94
N GLY A 55 -5.83 -3.03 9.12
CA GLY A 55 -5.93 -4.17 8.21
C GLY A 55 -4.79 -4.23 7.18
N ALA A 56 -4.40 -3.09 6.61
CA ALA A 56 -3.27 -3.03 5.69
C ALA A 56 -1.92 -3.35 6.38
N VAL A 57 -1.73 -2.88 7.62
CA VAL A 57 -0.54 -3.17 8.42
C VAL A 57 -0.49 -4.65 8.84
N ASP A 58 -1.61 -5.24 9.22
CA ASP A 58 -1.71 -6.66 9.57
C ASP A 58 -1.43 -7.55 8.36
N ALA A 59 -1.98 -7.21 7.19
CA ALA A 59 -1.68 -7.92 5.94
C ALA A 59 -0.18 -7.84 5.60
N PHE A 60 0.43 -6.66 5.81
CA PHE A 60 1.86 -6.46 5.64
C PHE A 60 2.68 -7.34 6.60
N ASN A 61 2.38 -7.31 7.89
CA ASN A 61 3.11 -8.09 8.90
C ASN A 61 2.90 -9.60 8.71
N THR A 62 1.68 -10.05 8.41
CA THR A 62 1.36 -11.44 8.07
C THR A 62 2.15 -11.92 6.86
N THR A 63 2.25 -11.08 5.82
CA THR A 63 3.05 -11.41 4.63
C THR A 63 4.53 -11.54 4.99
N ARG A 64 5.06 -10.68 5.86
CA ARG A 64 6.45 -10.78 6.32
C ARG A 64 6.70 -12.04 7.12
N GLU A 65 5.80 -12.37 8.04
CA GLU A 65 5.86 -13.59 8.83
C GLU A 65 5.85 -14.84 7.95
N ALA A 66 4.95 -14.91 6.97
CA ALA A 66 4.90 -15.99 5.98
C ALA A 66 6.22 -16.13 5.20
N ASN A 67 6.96 -15.04 5.02
CA ASN A 67 8.28 -15.00 4.39
C ASN A 67 9.45 -15.13 5.38
N LYS A 68 9.18 -15.48 6.65
CA LYS A 68 10.18 -15.61 7.73
C LYS A 68 10.96 -14.33 8.01
N LEU A 69 10.35 -13.17 7.78
CA LEU A 69 10.89 -11.85 8.08
C LEU A 69 10.25 -11.30 9.34
N LYS A 70 11.05 -10.66 10.21
CA LYS A 70 10.53 -9.98 11.40
C LYS A 70 9.66 -8.78 11.03
N SER A 71 8.70 -8.41 11.88
CA SER A 71 7.99 -7.13 11.79
C SER A 71 8.98 -5.97 11.72
N CYS A 72 8.66 -4.96 10.93
CA CYS A 72 9.41 -3.70 10.93
C CYS A 72 8.93 -2.78 12.06
N ILE A 73 7.68 -2.95 12.47
CA ILE A 73 7.02 -2.16 13.50
C ILE A 73 7.43 -2.72 14.87
N PRO A 74 8.04 -1.92 15.76
CA PRO A 74 8.37 -2.33 17.12
C PRO A 74 7.13 -2.70 17.94
N GLY A 75 7.32 -3.51 18.98
CA GLY A 75 6.27 -3.76 19.98
C GLY A 75 5.86 -2.47 20.69
N GLY A 76 4.56 -2.34 20.99
CA GLY A 76 3.99 -1.18 21.68
C GLY A 76 3.54 -0.03 20.77
N VAL A 77 3.83 -0.08 19.45
CA VAL A 77 3.26 0.89 18.51
C VAL A 77 1.74 0.76 18.48
N THR A 78 1.07 1.88 18.69
CA THR A 78 -0.39 1.99 18.75
C THR A 78 -1.00 2.19 17.38
N ILE A 79 -2.28 1.84 17.24
CA ILE A 79 -3.06 2.10 16.02
C ILE A 79 -3.10 3.60 15.68
N ASN A 80 -3.11 4.48 16.68
CA ASN A 80 -3.10 5.92 16.45
C ASN A 80 -1.74 6.41 15.90
N GLU A 81 -0.62 5.82 16.32
CA GLU A 81 0.69 6.11 15.72
C GLU A 81 0.77 5.62 14.27
N LEU A 82 0.18 4.46 13.94
CA LEU A 82 0.05 3.98 12.57
C LEU A 82 -0.77 4.97 11.71
N ARG A 83 -1.88 5.49 12.25
CA ARG A 83 -2.65 6.57 11.62
C ARG A 83 -1.80 7.80 11.37
N THR A 84 -1.13 8.31 12.40
CA THR A 84 -0.30 9.52 12.30
C THR A 84 0.81 9.36 11.26
N ALA A 85 1.51 8.23 11.25
CA ALA A 85 2.55 7.93 10.27
C ALA A 85 1.99 7.90 8.83
N THR A 86 0.84 7.25 8.64
CA THR A 86 0.16 7.15 7.34
C THR A 86 -0.31 8.50 6.83
N VAL A 87 -1.05 9.26 7.64
CA VAL A 87 -1.55 10.59 7.25
C VAL A 87 -0.39 11.55 6.96
N THR A 88 0.66 11.51 7.78
CA THR A 88 1.88 12.30 7.53
C THR A 88 2.52 11.95 6.20
N TYR A 89 2.66 10.66 5.90
CA TYR A 89 3.20 10.20 4.62
C TYR A 89 2.33 10.66 3.44
N LEU A 90 1.02 10.43 3.49
CA LEU A 90 0.09 10.82 2.43
C LEU A 90 0.12 12.34 2.18
N SER A 91 0.12 13.15 3.24
CA SER A 91 0.20 14.62 3.12
C SER A 91 1.45 15.09 2.36
N ARG A 92 2.58 14.40 2.52
CA ARG A 92 3.88 14.74 1.93
C ARG A 92 4.11 14.12 0.55
N ASN A 93 3.25 13.21 0.11
CA ASN A 93 3.41 12.49 -1.16
C ASN A 93 2.14 12.58 -2.03
N PRO A 94 1.61 13.79 -2.35
CA PRO A 94 0.33 13.97 -3.04
C PRO A 94 0.28 13.34 -4.43
N ILE A 95 1.41 13.24 -5.14
CA ILE A 95 1.48 12.61 -6.46
C ILE A 95 1.24 11.09 -6.35
N ASP A 96 1.81 10.45 -5.32
CA ASP A 96 1.69 9.02 -5.10
C ASP A 96 0.36 8.62 -4.48
N ARG A 97 -0.37 9.56 -3.86
CA ARG A 97 -1.70 9.30 -3.27
C ARG A 97 -2.72 8.79 -4.29
N LYS A 98 -2.53 9.02 -5.59
CA LYS A 98 -3.40 8.44 -6.63
C LYS A 98 -3.30 6.91 -6.72
N LYS A 99 -2.25 6.30 -6.16
CA LYS A 99 -2.05 4.85 -6.11
C LYS A 99 -2.94 4.22 -5.04
N ALA A 100 -3.05 2.90 -5.05
CA ALA A 100 -3.81 2.15 -4.05
C ALA A 100 -3.36 2.50 -2.62
N ALA A 101 -4.32 2.77 -1.73
CA ALA A 101 -4.09 3.16 -0.35
C ALA A 101 -3.26 2.13 0.43
N SER A 102 -3.50 0.83 0.24
CA SER A 102 -2.70 -0.23 0.86
C SER A 102 -1.20 -0.12 0.54
N SER A 103 -0.85 0.24 -0.70
CA SER A 103 0.55 0.48 -1.09
C SER A 103 1.13 1.71 -0.39
N GLN A 104 0.31 2.73 -0.16
CA GLN A 104 0.72 3.95 0.54
C GLN A 104 0.89 3.72 2.04
N VAL A 105 -0.01 2.96 2.68
CA VAL A 105 0.13 2.52 4.09
C VAL A 105 1.41 1.70 4.27
N PHE A 106 1.70 0.79 3.33
CA PHE A 106 2.94 0.03 3.36
C PHE A 106 4.18 0.94 3.23
N ALA A 107 4.17 1.88 2.29
CA ALA A 107 5.25 2.85 2.11
C ALA A 107 5.45 3.74 3.35
N ALA A 108 4.37 4.22 3.94
CA ALA A 108 4.37 5.00 5.19
C ALA A 108 4.96 4.19 6.34
N THR A 109 4.53 2.94 6.50
CA THR A 109 5.03 2.01 7.53
C THR A 109 6.52 1.81 7.39
N ARG A 110 7.03 1.55 6.19
CA ARG A 110 8.48 1.39 5.95
C ARG A 110 9.28 2.67 6.12
N LYS A 111 8.65 3.83 5.90
CA LYS A 111 9.29 5.13 6.09
C LYS A 111 9.42 5.47 7.58
N ALA A 112 8.38 5.18 8.36
CA ALA A 112 8.35 5.42 9.80
C ALA A 112 9.19 4.38 10.58
N TRP A 113 9.12 3.11 10.17
CA TRP A 113 9.85 2.00 10.78
C TRP A 113 10.57 1.19 9.70
N PRO A 114 11.82 1.56 9.37
CA PRO A 114 12.63 0.82 8.42
C PRO A 114 12.85 -0.64 8.87
N CYS A 115 12.52 -1.56 7.98
CA CYS A 115 12.72 -2.99 8.22
C CYS A 115 14.21 -3.35 8.27
N GLU A 116 14.58 -4.26 9.18
CA GLU A 116 15.90 -4.90 9.12
C GLU A 116 16.09 -5.57 7.74
N THR A 117 17.24 -5.34 7.12
CA THR A 117 17.63 -6.09 5.92
C THR A 117 18.06 -7.50 6.33
N PRO A 118 17.63 -8.55 5.62
CA PRO A 118 18.12 -9.89 5.90
C PRO A 118 19.64 -9.91 5.74
N LYS A 119 20.37 -10.33 6.78
CA LYS A 119 21.80 -10.64 6.63
C LYS A 119 21.92 -11.72 5.55
N LYS A 120 22.69 -11.46 4.49
CA LYS A 120 22.96 -12.47 3.44
C LYS A 120 23.48 -13.73 4.13
N ALA A 121 22.80 -14.86 3.93
CA ALA A 121 23.29 -16.13 4.44
C ALA A 121 24.69 -16.38 3.87
N PRO A 122 25.66 -16.86 4.67
CA PRO A 122 26.97 -17.21 4.14
C PRO A 122 26.78 -18.27 3.05
N VAL A 123 27.29 -17.97 1.86
CA VAL A 123 27.29 -18.91 0.74
C VAL A 123 28.06 -20.14 1.19
N LYS A 124 27.35 -21.24 1.47
CA LYS A 124 27.98 -22.55 1.70
C LYS A 124 28.76 -22.90 0.44
N LYS A 125 30.08 -22.74 0.46
CA LYS A 125 30.95 -23.24 -0.61
C LYS A 125 30.68 -24.74 -0.73
N LYS A 126 30.06 -25.17 -1.85
CA LYS A 126 29.92 -26.60 -2.14
C LYS A 126 31.33 -27.18 -2.18
N ALA A 127 31.65 -28.06 -1.24
CA ALA A 127 32.88 -28.83 -1.30
C ALA A 127 32.88 -29.61 -2.62
N THR A 128 33.84 -29.30 -3.49
CA THR A 128 34.08 -30.04 -4.73
C THR A 128 34.43 -31.48 -4.35
N ARG A 129 33.48 -32.40 -4.58
CA ARG A 129 33.69 -33.83 -4.42
C ARG A 129 34.72 -34.25 -5.46
N LYS A 130 35.98 -34.36 -5.05
CA LYS A 130 37.09 -34.86 -5.88
C LYS A 130 36.76 -36.33 -6.21
N LYS A 131 36.35 -36.60 -7.45
CA LYS A 131 36.22 -37.97 -7.98
C LYS A 131 37.61 -38.61 -7.90
N ARG A 132 37.71 -39.70 -7.15
CA ARG A 132 38.79 -40.69 -7.23
C ARG A 132 38.38 -41.77 -8.21
#